data_AF-A0A6C0LLH4-F1
#
_entry.id   AF-A0A6C0LLH4-F1
#
_cell.length_a   1.000
_cell.length_b   1.000
_cell.length_c   1.000
_cell.angle_alpha   90.00
_cell.angle_beta   90.00
_cell.angle_gamma   90.00
#
_symmetry.space_group_name_H-M   'P 1'
#
loop_
_entity.id
_entity.type
_entity.pdbx_description
1 polymer ?
#
loop_
_entity_poly.entity_id
_entity_poly.type
_entity_poly.pdbx_seq_one_letter_code
_entity_poly.pdbx_strand_id
1 'polypeptide(L)'
;MGGNQSKPTPEYWSVENNNFMNNSGIKELSGKHYDGVLVAGNDPARGCSKNFVSSYYCGNNKTNIKTININPSASGKVAVFDCEDEQIRCTGGTLFIEDDGNATMKDNGGNIVWKSNTNKTGLSLSKYSAAKTKYKRNYINTGEFLRINEIVGSPSGNCYLQCGSSGGKLNLLIGYQVLACNEPGKDPDPKSYGKYGYISNGHGATYEMQQGVQNHNLQGTVGYSDNNMEAHKYPKSFVTLGTDYFNMGNYNTQSTNIKVLENTGLDDCKSACNEYGNCHGFVLGDKCNLKGEDNYPMNLKRIPDNDSELYVRKMKVTNNESCSNNVIATHGQTYANMPQGSNMTQDTLCQLGKATAAQLKVVAKKEDELKNHLSNIGGDIKTLNSQSAKLDTDMLKALKQIEKESVLYDETLKKTKNEKNHLENSLAMEESSNLDMISSNLHFMAWTAVAALAVGAGIKASR
;
A
#
# COMPACT_ATOMS: atom_id res chain seq x y z
N MET A 1 12.21 -22.36 8.95
CA MET A 1 12.20 -23.74 8.42
C MET A 1 13.48 -23.93 7.61
N GLY A 2 14.56 -24.41 8.24
CA GLY A 2 15.86 -24.61 7.59
C GLY A 2 16.05 -26.07 7.27
N GLY A 3 15.79 -26.49 6.02
CA GLY A 3 16.21 -27.80 5.55
C GLY A 3 17.74 -27.84 5.53
N ASN A 4 18.32 -28.86 6.17
CA ASN A 4 19.76 -29.15 6.11
C ASN A 4 20.16 -29.38 4.64
N GLN A 5 20.67 -28.36 3.97
CA GLN A 5 21.33 -28.51 2.68
C GLN A 5 22.80 -28.82 2.93
N SER A 6 23.22 -30.08 2.72
CA SER A 6 24.63 -30.45 2.75
C SER A 6 25.37 -29.82 1.57
N LYS A 7 26.62 -29.39 1.77
CA LYS A 7 27.44 -28.93 0.65
C LYS A 7 27.64 -30.07 -0.36
N PRO A 8 27.69 -29.75 -1.66
CA PRO A 8 27.99 -30.73 -2.68
C PRO A 8 29.37 -31.36 -2.44
N THR A 9 29.44 -32.68 -2.49
CA THR A 9 30.71 -33.38 -2.61
C THR A 9 31.31 -33.11 -4.00
N PRO A 10 32.60 -32.75 -4.11
CA PRO A 10 33.24 -32.60 -5.41
C PRO A 10 33.14 -33.89 -6.21
N GLU A 11 32.80 -33.77 -7.49
CA GLU A 11 32.86 -34.87 -8.45
C GLU A 11 34.19 -34.78 -9.19
N TYR A 12 34.93 -35.88 -9.21
CA TYR A 12 36.29 -35.93 -9.76
C TYR A 12 36.30 -36.71 -11.07
N TRP A 13 36.84 -36.12 -12.13
CA TRP A 13 37.14 -36.84 -13.36
C TRP A 13 38.64 -37.08 -13.44
N SER A 14 39.03 -38.33 -13.20
CA SER A 14 40.41 -38.76 -13.43
C SER A 14 40.66 -38.85 -14.93
N VAL A 15 41.68 -38.14 -15.40
CA VAL A 15 42.23 -38.37 -16.72
C VAL A 15 43.21 -39.53 -16.60
N GLU A 16 43.11 -40.56 -17.45
CA GLU A 16 44.08 -41.67 -17.42
C GLU A 16 45.50 -41.14 -17.61
N ASN A 17 46.47 -41.75 -16.90
CA ASN A 17 47.88 -41.33 -16.88
C ASN A 17 48.56 -41.30 -18.27
N ASN A 18 47.90 -41.78 -19.33
CA ASN A 18 48.40 -41.85 -20.70
C ASN A 18 47.64 -40.97 -21.69
N ASN A 19 46.74 -40.08 -21.25
CA ASN A 19 46.05 -39.14 -22.14
C ASN A 19 46.86 -37.85 -22.39
N PHE A 20 48.19 -37.98 -22.45
CA PHE A 20 49.09 -36.91 -22.87
C PHE A 20 49.62 -37.26 -24.27
N MET A 21 49.57 -36.30 -25.20
CA MET A 21 50.29 -36.46 -26.47
C MET A 21 51.79 -36.48 -26.16
N ASN A 22 52.39 -37.66 -26.21
CA ASN A 22 53.84 -37.79 -26.31
C ASN A 22 54.24 -37.58 -27.78
N ASN A 23 54.65 -36.37 -28.13
CA ASN A 23 55.14 -36.04 -29.49
C ASN A 23 56.53 -36.63 -29.81
N SER A 24 57.06 -37.52 -28.95
CA SER A 24 58.34 -38.18 -29.19
C SER A 24 58.17 -39.29 -30.23
N GLY A 25 58.46 -38.99 -31.50
CA GLY A 25 58.61 -40.00 -32.55
C GLY A 25 57.81 -39.77 -33.84
N ILE A 26 56.92 -38.77 -33.89
CA ILE A 26 56.22 -38.41 -35.13
C ILE A 26 57.15 -37.58 -36.00
N LYS A 27 57.62 -38.15 -37.11
CA LYS A 27 58.23 -37.37 -38.20
C LYS A 27 57.09 -36.80 -39.04
N GLU A 28 56.79 -35.51 -38.87
CA GLU A 28 55.98 -34.77 -39.83
C GLU A 28 56.61 -34.90 -41.23
N LEU A 29 55.87 -35.49 -42.17
CA LEU A 29 56.07 -35.21 -43.58
C LEU A 29 55.36 -33.87 -43.84
N SER A 30 56.12 -32.88 -44.28
CA SER A 30 55.71 -31.48 -44.36
C SER A 30 54.28 -31.25 -44.88
N GLY A 31 53.45 -30.64 -44.05
CA GLY A 31 52.25 -29.88 -44.46
C GLY A 31 51.03 -30.67 -44.92
N LYS A 32 51.05 -32.01 -44.92
CA LYS A 32 49.88 -32.86 -45.17
C LYS A 32 49.97 -34.15 -44.35
N HIS A 33 48.85 -34.53 -43.73
CA HIS A 33 48.78 -35.61 -42.74
C HIS A 33 48.67 -36.99 -43.38
N TYR A 34 49.76 -37.38 -44.03
CA TYR A 34 49.92 -38.68 -44.65
C TYR A 34 50.78 -39.61 -43.79
N ASP A 35 50.29 -40.83 -43.56
CA ASP A 35 51.11 -41.91 -43.03
C ASP A 35 51.71 -42.72 -44.18
N GLY A 36 53.04 -42.87 -44.15
CA GLY A 36 53.82 -43.57 -45.16
C GLY A 36 54.27 -44.95 -44.66
N VAL A 37 53.79 -46.03 -45.30
CA VAL A 37 54.30 -47.38 -45.03
C VAL A 37 55.27 -47.78 -46.13
N LEU A 38 56.54 -48.01 -45.77
CA LEU A 38 57.55 -48.52 -46.68
C LEU A 38 57.27 -50.00 -46.97
N VAL A 39 57.12 -50.35 -48.25
CA VAL A 39 57.05 -51.76 -48.66
C VAL A 39 58.47 -52.31 -48.75
N ALA A 40 58.89 -53.03 -47.72
CA ALA A 40 60.17 -53.71 -47.64
C ALA A 40 59.99 -55.23 -47.76
N GLY A 41 60.76 -55.88 -48.63
CA GLY A 41 60.74 -57.33 -48.80
C GLY A 41 61.42 -57.80 -50.08
N ASN A 42 61.91 -59.04 -50.05
CA ASN A 42 62.41 -59.74 -51.24
C ASN A 42 61.24 -60.21 -52.11
N ASP A 43 61.45 -60.24 -53.42
CA ASP A 43 60.46 -60.72 -54.39
C ASP A 43 60.06 -62.18 -54.06
N PRO A 44 58.79 -62.46 -53.67
CA PRO A 44 58.37 -63.80 -53.28
C PRO A 44 58.06 -64.74 -54.46
N ALA A 45 58.01 -64.24 -55.71
CA ALA A 45 57.70 -65.03 -56.92
C ALA A 45 58.19 -64.32 -58.20
N ARG A 46 59.48 -64.44 -58.49
CA ARG A 46 60.16 -63.68 -59.56
C ARG A 46 59.58 -64.01 -60.95
N GLY A 47 59.12 -63.00 -61.69
CA GLY A 47 58.61 -63.14 -63.06
C GLY A 47 57.07 -63.22 -63.22
N CYS A 48 56.31 -63.32 -62.12
CA CYS A 48 54.85 -63.28 -62.16
C CYS A 48 54.31 -61.84 -62.03
N SER A 49 53.18 -61.54 -62.67
CA SER A 49 52.41 -60.32 -62.38
C SER A 49 51.91 -60.37 -60.94
N LYS A 50 52.08 -59.28 -60.19
CA LYS A 50 51.72 -59.19 -58.77
C LYS A 50 51.03 -57.88 -58.48
N ASN A 51 49.99 -57.96 -57.66
CA ASN A 51 49.38 -56.81 -57.05
C ASN A 51 49.77 -56.77 -55.58
N PHE A 52 50.29 -55.62 -55.14
CA PHE A 52 50.58 -55.38 -53.74
C PHE A 52 49.45 -54.53 -53.17
N VAL A 53 48.79 -55.03 -52.14
CA VAL A 53 47.74 -54.29 -51.41
C VAL A 53 48.30 -53.94 -50.05
N SER A 54 48.29 -52.65 -49.71
CA SER A 54 48.62 -52.18 -48.36
C SER A 54 47.36 -51.66 -47.71
N SER A 55 47.17 -51.98 -46.43
CA SER A 55 46.01 -51.60 -45.63
C SER A 55 46.46 -50.91 -44.36
N TYR A 56 45.83 -49.80 -44.00
CA TYR A 56 46.15 -49.00 -42.82
C TYR A 56 44.88 -48.54 -42.09
N TYR A 57 44.98 -48.41 -40.76
CA TYR A 57 43.92 -47.86 -39.90
C TYR A 57 44.32 -46.46 -39.45
N CYS A 58 43.57 -45.45 -39.86
CA CYS A 58 43.75 -44.10 -39.33
C CYS A 58 43.17 -44.04 -37.91
N GLY A 59 44.04 -44.01 -36.89
CA GLY A 59 43.66 -43.98 -35.47
C GLY A 59 43.17 -45.33 -34.91
N ASN A 60 42.44 -45.30 -33.79
CA ASN A 60 42.04 -46.51 -33.06
C ASN A 60 40.77 -47.21 -33.63
N ASN A 61 40.15 -46.65 -34.67
CA ASN A 61 38.93 -47.21 -35.23
C ASN A 61 39.24 -48.36 -36.20
N LYS A 62 39.10 -49.60 -35.72
CA LYS A 62 39.34 -50.83 -36.51
C LYS A 62 38.35 -51.07 -37.65
N THR A 63 37.32 -50.23 -37.82
CA THR A 63 36.30 -50.43 -38.88
C THR A 63 36.56 -49.60 -40.15
N ASN A 64 37.42 -48.58 -40.11
CA ASN A 64 37.74 -47.74 -41.26
C ASN A 64 39.12 -48.07 -41.84
N ILE A 65 39.20 -49.19 -42.58
CA ILE A 65 40.42 -49.62 -43.26
C ILE A 65 40.59 -48.84 -44.56
N LYS A 66 41.71 -48.14 -44.72
CA LYS A 66 42.11 -47.56 -46.01
C LYS A 66 43.01 -48.57 -46.74
N THR A 67 42.73 -48.80 -48.02
CA THR A 67 43.48 -49.76 -48.85
C THR A 67 44.02 -49.07 -50.10
N ILE A 68 45.26 -49.38 -50.46
CA ILE A 68 45.91 -48.85 -51.65
C ILE A 68 46.54 -50.01 -52.43
N ASN A 69 46.26 -50.04 -53.73
CA ASN A 69 46.91 -50.93 -54.67
C ASN A 69 48.20 -50.29 -55.19
N ILE A 70 49.32 -50.96 -54.99
CA ILE A 70 50.62 -50.53 -55.45
C ILE A 70 50.98 -51.33 -56.69
N ASN A 71 51.27 -50.61 -57.79
CA ASN A 71 51.67 -51.21 -59.05
C ASN A 71 52.86 -52.18 -58.88
N PRO A 72 52.95 -53.22 -59.73
CA PRO A 72 54.03 -54.21 -59.72
C PRO A 72 55.43 -53.60 -59.55
N SER A 73 56.35 -54.35 -58.93
CA SER A 73 57.65 -53.86 -58.42
C SER A 73 57.51 -52.85 -57.28
N ALA A 74 56.76 -53.22 -56.23
CA ALA A 74 56.46 -52.34 -55.09
C ALA A 74 57.61 -52.16 -54.09
N SER A 75 58.70 -52.94 -54.21
CA SER A 75 59.87 -52.84 -53.32
C SER A 75 60.47 -51.44 -53.41
N GLY A 76 60.63 -50.76 -52.26
CA GLY A 76 61.12 -49.39 -52.19
C GLY A 76 60.07 -48.31 -52.48
N LYS A 77 58.81 -48.67 -52.80
CA LYS A 77 57.70 -47.72 -52.90
C LYS A 77 57.05 -47.50 -51.54
N VAL A 78 56.44 -46.33 -51.37
CA VAL A 78 55.72 -45.93 -50.15
C VAL A 78 54.23 -45.94 -50.45
N ALA A 79 53.46 -46.63 -49.62
CA ALA A 79 52.00 -46.47 -49.58
C ALA A 79 51.67 -45.24 -48.75
N VAL A 80 50.94 -44.28 -49.33
CA VAL A 80 50.62 -42.99 -48.69
C VAL A 80 49.14 -42.98 -48.37
N PHE A 81 48.79 -43.06 -47.09
CA PHE A 81 47.40 -43.06 -46.62
C PHE A 81 46.98 -41.66 -46.19
N ASP A 82 45.86 -41.18 -46.73
CA ASP A 82 45.25 -39.91 -46.33
C ASP A 82 44.41 -40.13 -45.07
N CYS A 83 44.82 -39.55 -43.93
CA CYS A 83 44.10 -39.62 -42.66
C CYS A 83 43.55 -38.25 -42.22
N GLU A 84 43.42 -37.29 -43.15
CA GLU A 84 43.07 -35.90 -42.83
C GLU A 84 41.70 -35.79 -42.13
N ASP A 85 40.69 -36.50 -42.62
CA ASP A 85 39.35 -36.49 -42.03
C ASP A 85 39.31 -37.05 -40.59
N GLU A 86 40.00 -38.16 -40.35
CA GLU A 86 40.08 -38.77 -39.03
C GLU A 86 40.84 -37.87 -38.05
N GLN A 87 41.89 -37.21 -38.52
CA GLN A 87 42.63 -36.26 -37.72
C GLN A 87 41.80 -35.02 -37.41
N ILE A 88 41.09 -34.43 -38.39
CA ILE A 88 40.20 -33.28 -38.17
C ILE A 88 39.14 -33.61 -37.11
N ARG A 89 38.62 -34.85 -37.09
CA ARG A 89 37.69 -35.30 -36.04
C ARG A 89 38.36 -35.38 -34.66
N CYS A 90 39.62 -35.81 -34.60
CA CYS A 90 40.37 -35.88 -33.35
C CYS A 90 40.87 -34.51 -32.84
N THR A 91 41.14 -33.56 -33.73
CA THR A 91 41.67 -32.23 -33.39
C THR A 91 40.61 -31.13 -33.29
N GLY A 92 39.39 -31.40 -33.76
CA GLY A 92 38.28 -30.44 -33.75
C GLY A 92 37.50 -30.38 -32.43
N GLY A 93 37.90 -31.15 -31.41
CA GLY A 93 37.24 -31.16 -30.11
C GLY A 93 37.49 -29.88 -29.32
N THR A 94 36.42 -29.32 -28.74
CA THR A 94 36.49 -28.13 -27.88
C THR A 94 35.71 -28.35 -26.59
N LEU A 95 36.36 -28.14 -25.44
CA LEU A 95 35.75 -28.28 -24.11
C LEU A 95 35.32 -26.92 -23.57
N PHE A 96 34.02 -26.72 -23.38
CA PHE A 96 33.41 -25.51 -22.84
C PHE A 96 33.06 -25.64 -21.36
N ILE A 97 33.07 -24.52 -20.65
CA ILE A 97 32.38 -24.35 -19.36
C ILE A 97 31.31 -23.26 -19.51
N GLU A 98 30.07 -23.62 -19.21
CA GLU A 98 28.91 -22.75 -19.38
C GLU A 98 28.46 -22.18 -18.01
N ASP A 99 27.67 -21.11 -18.03
CA ASP A 99 27.20 -20.44 -16.80
C ASP A 99 26.20 -21.27 -15.98
N ASP A 100 25.77 -22.41 -16.47
CA ASP A 100 24.94 -23.38 -15.75
C ASP A 100 25.78 -24.38 -14.92
N GLY A 101 27.11 -24.28 -14.98
CA GLY A 101 28.02 -25.16 -14.27
C GLY A 101 28.22 -26.51 -14.96
N ASN A 102 27.82 -26.67 -16.22
CA ASN A 102 28.16 -27.82 -17.04
C ASN A 102 29.44 -27.60 -17.84
N ALA A 103 30.29 -28.62 -17.86
CA ALA A 103 31.35 -28.73 -18.85
C ALA A 103 30.84 -29.56 -20.04
N THR A 104 31.04 -29.05 -21.25
CA THR A 104 30.51 -29.65 -22.49
C THR A 104 31.60 -29.79 -23.53
N MET A 105 31.84 -31.00 -24.03
CA MET A 105 32.73 -31.25 -25.16
C MET A 105 31.91 -31.19 -26.45
N LYS A 106 32.32 -30.35 -27.39
CA LYS A 106 31.72 -30.23 -28.73
C LYS A 106 32.73 -30.69 -29.79
N ASP A 107 32.24 -31.35 -30.84
CA ASP A 107 33.02 -31.65 -32.04
C ASP A 107 33.17 -30.42 -32.95
N ASN A 108 33.88 -30.57 -34.07
CA ASN A 108 34.10 -29.49 -35.04
C ASN A 108 32.78 -28.98 -35.69
N GLY A 109 31.74 -29.83 -35.71
CA GLY A 109 30.41 -29.46 -36.21
C GLY A 109 29.56 -28.75 -35.15
N GLY A 110 30.07 -28.57 -33.94
CA GLY A 110 29.36 -27.99 -32.80
C GLY A 110 28.44 -28.98 -32.07
N ASN A 111 28.44 -30.26 -32.44
CA ASN A 111 27.62 -31.27 -31.79
C ASN A 111 28.22 -31.63 -30.43
N ILE A 112 27.36 -31.76 -29.42
CA ILE A 112 27.77 -32.18 -28.07
C ILE A 112 28.10 -33.67 -28.09
N VAL A 113 29.36 -34.01 -27.84
CA VAL A 113 29.83 -35.41 -27.74
C VAL A 113 29.92 -35.89 -26.30
N TRP A 114 30.02 -34.96 -25.34
CA TRP A 114 30.04 -35.28 -23.90
C TRP A 114 29.60 -34.08 -23.05
N LYS A 115 29.04 -34.35 -21.87
CA LYS A 115 28.65 -33.34 -20.87
C LYS A 115 28.81 -33.85 -19.44
N SER A 116 29.15 -32.96 -18.50
CA SER A 116 29.33 -33.31 -17.08
C SER A 116 28.02 -33.55 -16.31
N ASN A 117 26.91 -32.90 -16.69
CA ASN A 117 25.61 -32.91 -16.00
C ASN A 117 25.66 -32.43 -14.53
N THR A 118 26.63 -31.60 -14.17
CA THR A 118 26.81 -31.09 -12.81
C THR A 118 25.78 -30.05 -12.40
N ASN A 119 25.30 -29.21 -13.34
CA ASN A 119 24.23 -28.20 -13.15
C ASN A 119 24.32 -27.42 -11.82
N LYS A 120 25.53 -27.10 -11.35
CA LYS A 120 25.78 -26.45 -10.05
C LYS A 120 26.74 -25.29 -10.22
N THR A 121 26.34 -24.13 -9.72
CA THR A 121 27.06 -22.86 -9.86
C THR A 121 27.17 -22.15 -8.52
N GLY A 122 28.04 -21.14 -8.47
CA GLY A 122 28.29 -20.35 -7.27
C GLY A 122 28.13 -18.85 -7.50
N LEU A 123 28.78 -18.07 -6.64
CA LEU A 123 28.83 -16.62 -6.76
C LEU A 123 29.57 -16.22 -8.03
N SER A 124 28.96 -15.32 -8.79
CA SER A 124 29.63 -14.65 -9.91
C SER A 124 30.74 -13.75 -9.38
N LEU A 125 31.98 -14.08 -9.72
CA LEU A 125 33.15 -13.28 -9.38
C LEU A 125 33.94 -12.95 -10.63
N SER A 126 34.20 -11.67 -10.84
CA SER A 126 34.88 -11.18 -12.04
C SER A 126 36.24 -11.87 -12.28
N LYS A 127 37.00 -12.20 -11.22
CA LYS A 127 38.28 -12.93 -11.33
C LYS A 127 38.18 -14.32 -11.97
N TYR A 128 37.01 -14.94 -11.91
CA TYR A 128 36.74 -16.25 -12.50
C TYR A 128 35.96 -16.15 -13.81
N SER A 129 35.67 -14.95 -14.32
CA SER A 129 35.03 -14.79 -15.62
C SER A 129 35.96 -15.19 -16.76
N ALA A 130 35.40 -15.78 -17.81
CA ALA A 130 36.10 -16.17 -19.03
C ALA A 130 37.09 -15.11 -19.49
N ALA A 131 36.65 -13.84 -19.53
CA ALA A 131 37.43 -12.67 -19.94
C ALA A 131 38.71 -12.41 -19.12
N LYS A 132 38.78 -12.89 -17.87
CA LYS A 132 39.91 -12.68 -16.94
C LYS A 132 40.74 -13.93 -16.67
N THR A 133 40.36 -15.07 -17.23
CA THR A 133 41.08 -16.35 -17.07
C THR A 133 42.05 -16.60 -18.24
N LYS A 134 42.82 -17.71 -18.17
CA LYS A 134 44.01 -17.97 -19.01
C LYS A 134 43.82 -17.64 -20.49
N TYR A 135 42.77 -18.16 -21.10
CA TYR A 135 42.52 -18.03 -22.54
C TYR A 135 41.58 -16.89 -22.91
N LYS A 136 41.12 -16.09 -21.94
CA LYS A 136 40.16 -14.98 -22.14
C LYS A 136 38.87 -15.41 -22.88
N ARG A 137 38.49 -16.68 -22.73
CA ARG A 137 37.33 -17.35 -23.34
C ARG A 137 36.90 -18.50 -22.43
N ASN A 138 35.71 -19.05 -22.63
CA ASN A 138 35.12 -20.08 -21.77
C ASN A 138 35.38 -21.52 -22.25
N TYR A 139 36.43 -21.73 -23.05
CA TYR A 139 36.72 -23.05 -23.61
C TYR A 139 38.22 -23.31 -23.81
N ILE A 140 38.55 -24.59 -23.97
CA ILE A 140 39.88 -25.13 -24.24
C ILE A 140 39.82 -25.87 -25.58
N ASN A 141 40.72 -25.51 -26.50
CA ASN A 141 40.87 -26.19 -27.78
C ASN A 141 41.73 -27.46 -27.64
N THR A 142 41.60 -28.38 -28.58
CA THR A 142 42.52 -29.53 -28.65
C THR A 142 43.98 -29.05 -28.75
N GLY A 143 44.85 -29.66 -27.95
CA GLY A 143 46.27 -29.28 -27.82
C GLY A 143 46.55 -28.22 -26.76
N GLU A 144 45.54 -27.51 -26.27
CA GLU A 144 45.68 -26.61 -25.13
C GLU A 144 45.57 -27.37 -23.80
N PHE A 145 46.27 -26.87 -22.78
CA PHE A 145 46.29 -27.52 -21.47
C PHE A 145 46.19 -26.50 -20.32
N LEU A 146 45.77 -26.98 -19.15
CA LEU A 146 45.84 -26.23 -17.89
C LEU A 146 46.95 -26.81 -17.02
N ARG A 147 47.88 -25.96 -16.60
CA ARG A 147 48.81 -26.29 -15.52
C ARG A 147 48.07 -26.29 -14.18
N ILE A 148 48.71 -26.87 -13.18
CA ILE A 148 48.19 -26.91 -11.82
C ILE A 148 47.79 -25.49 -11.39
N ASN A 149 46.57 -25.35 -10.89
CA ASN A 149 45.91 -24.12 -10.46
C ASN A 149 45.54 -23.11 -11.57
N GLU A 150 45.84 -23.38 -12.85
CA GLU A 150 45.31 -22.57 -13.94
C GLU A 150 43.84 -22.89 -14.18
N ILE A 151 43.10 -21.86 -14.62
CA ILE A 151 41.65 -21.94 -14.79
C ILE A 151 41.18 -21.41 -16.15
N VAL A 152 40.02 -21.92 -16.57
CA VAL A 152 39.16 -21.35 -17.62
C VAL A 152 37.79 -21.06 -17.01
N GLY A 153 37.37 -19.80 -17.07
CA GLY A 153 36.16 -19.31 -16.45
C GLY A 153 34.91 -19.46 -17.31
N SER A 154 33.74 -19.56 -16.68
CA SER A 154 32.45 -19.35 -17.36
C SER A 154 32.27 -17.89 -17.76
N PRO A 155 31.39 -17.55 -18.72
CA PRO A 155 31.16 -16.16 -19.13
C PRO A 155 30.88 -15.20 -17.97
N SER A 156 30.01 -15.59 -17.05
CA SER A 156 29.68 -14.81 -15.85
C SER A 156 30.72 -14.95 -14.72
N GLY A 157 31.58 -15.96 -14.75
CA GLY A 157 32.53 -16.25 -13.67
C GLY A 157 31.89 -16.80 -12.39
N ASN A 158 30.72 -17.42 -12.52
CA ASN A 158 30.05 -18.14 -11.44
C ASN A 158 30.56 -19.60 -11.28
N CYS A 159 31.32 -20.10 -12.24
CA CYS A 159 32.02 -21.38 -12.20
C CYS A 159 33.25 -21.36 -13.13
N TYR A 160 34.11 -22.37 -13.02
CA TYR A 160 35.36 -22.48 -13.79
C TYR A 160 35.86 -23.93 -13.88
N LEU A 161 36.62 -24.23 -14.93
CA LEU A 161 37.44 -25.44 -15.03
C LEU A 161 38.82 -25.18 -14.43
N GLN A 162 39.34 -26.13 -13.65
CA GLN A 162 40.66 -26.04 -13.02
C GLN A 162 41.40 -27.38 -13.10
N CYS A 163 42.69 -27.34 -13.43
CA CYS A 163 43.57 -28.48 -13.19
C CYS A 163 44.05 -28.44 -11.74
N GLY A 164 43.62 -29.41 -10.92
CA GLY A 164 43.94 -29.51 -9.50
C GLY A 164 44.56 -30.84 -9.12
N SER A 165 45.23 -30.87 -7.97
CA SER A 165 45.76 -32.11 -7.37
C SER A 165 44.85 -32.57 -6.24
N SER A 166 44.34 -33.80 -6.32
CA SER A 166 43.58 -34.44 -5.24
C SER A 166 44.03 -35.90 -5.11
N GLY A 167 44.36 -36.33 -3.89
CA GLY A 167 44.85 -37.68 -3.62
C GLY A 167 46.13 -38.07 -4.37
N GLY A 168 46.99 -37.09 -4.70
CA GLY A 168 48.24 -37.30 -5.45
C GLY A 168 48.07 -37.48 -6.96
N LYS A 169 46.85 -37.32 -7.50
CA LYS A 169 46.56 -37.36 -8.93
C LYS A 169 46.16 -35.99 -9.46
N LEU A 170 46.53 -35.71 -10.71
CA LEU A 170 46.05 -34.55 -11.45
C LEU A 170 44.64 -34.84 -11.97
N ASN A 171 43.70 -33.95 -11.65
CA ASN A 171 42.31 -34.05 -12.06
C ASN A 171 41.85 -32.73 -12.67
N LEU A 172 40.96 -32.83 -13.65
CA LEU A 172 40.19 -31.67 -14.11
C LEU A 172 38.96 -31.52 -13.21
N LEU A 173 38.75 -30.33 -12.68
CA LEU A 173 37.74 -30.02 -11.69
C LEU A 173 36.83 -28.92 -12.21
N ILE A 174 35.53 -29.01 -11.91
CA ILE A 174 34.60 -27.88 -12.01
C ILE A 174 34.54 -27.22 -10.62
N GLY A 175 35.03 -26.00 -10.54
CA GLY A 175 35.03 -25.19 -9.33
C GLY A 175 34.00 -24.08 -9.39
N TYR A 176 33.45 -23.73 -8.22
CA TYR A 176 32.61 -22.57 -8.01
C TYR A 176 32.78 -22.07 -6.59
N GLN A 177 32.45 -20.81 -6.33
CA GLN A 177 32.55 -20.23 -5.00
C GLN A 177 31.20 -20.20 -4.31
N VAL A 178 31.18 -20.59 -3.06
CA VAL A 178 30.02 -20.41 -2.18
C VAL A 178 30.35 -19.37 -1.13
N LEU A 179 29.34 -18.69 -0.61
CA LEU A 179 29.50 -17.90 0.60
C LEU A 179 29.84 -18.85 1.76
N ALA A 180 30.84 -18.47 2.55
CA ALA A 180 31.26 -19.20 3.74
C ALA A 180 31.52 -18.20 4.87
N CYS A 181 30.49 -17.91 5.68
CA CYS A 181 30.62 -16.98 6.81
C CYS A 181 31.07 -17.73 8.07
N ASN A 182 32.34 -17.74 8.48
CA ASN A 182 32.75 -18.45 9.71
C ASN A 182 33.67 -17.63 10.58
N GLU A 183 33.78 -18.08 11.84
CA GLU A 183 34.78 -17.61 12.78
C GLU A 183 36.16 -17.57 12.10
N PRO A 184 36.91 -16.46 12.22
CA PRO A 184 38.25 -16.36 11.66
C PRO A 184 39.12 -17.55 12.06
N GLY A 185 39.75 -18.20 11.08
CA GLY A 185 40.60 -19.37 11.29
C GLY A 185 39.86 -20.70 11.44
N LYS A 186 38.53 -20.74 11.27
CA LYS A 186 37.76 -21.98 11.20
C LYS A 186 37.21 -22.21 9.80
N ASP A 187 37.39 -23.43 9.30
CA ASP A 187 36.75 -23.86 8.06
C ASP A 187 35.22 -23.87 8.23
N PRO A 188 34.47 -23.54 7.17
CA PRO A 188 33.02 -23.65 7.22
C PRO A 188 32.58 -25.08 7.46
N ASP A 189 31.57 -25.25 8.32
CA ASP A 189 30.87 -26.52 8.46
C ASP A 189 30.48 -27.03 7.05
N PRO A 190 30.86 -28.27 6.69
CA PRO A 190 30.45 -28.86 5.41
C PRO A 190 28.92 -28.98 5.24
N LYS A 191 28.13 -28.75 6.29
CA LYS A 191 26.66 -28.77 6.28
C LYS A 191 26.01 -27.37 6.34
N SER A 192 26.77 -26.28 6.38
CA SER A 192 26.21 -24.93 6.41
C SER A 192 26.96 -23.95 5.49
N TYR A 193 26.27 -22.88 5.08
CA TYR A 193 26.87 -21.75 4.36
C TYR A 193 27.60 -20.76 5.29
N GLY A 194 27.74 -21.13 6.56
CA GLY A 194 28.38 -20.32 7.58
C GLY A 194 27.59 -20.23 8.89
N LYS A 195 28.18 -19.55 9.86
CA LYS A 195 27.63 -19.14 11.14
C LYS A 195 27.31 -17.64 11.10
N TYR A 196 26.13 -17.29 11.61
CA TYR A 196 25.69 -15.91 11.81
C TYR A 196 26.71 -15.10 12.63
N GLY A 197 26.94 -13.84 12.24
CA GLY A 197 27.81 -12.91 12.97
C GLY A 197 29.29 -12.89 12.57
N TYR A 198 29.68 -13.62 11.52
CA TYR A 198 31.08 -13.73 11.11
C TYR A 198 31.33 -13.36 9.64
N ILE A 199 32.49 -12.78 9.38
CA ILE A 199 33.00 -12.39 8.06
C ILE A 199 34.29 -13.20 7.83
N SER A 200 34.39 -13.94 6.72
CA SER A 200 35.65 -14.60 6.34
C SER A 200 36.53 -13.67 5.50
N ASN A 201 37.84 -13.73 5.68
CA ASN A 201 38.80 -12.97 4.87
C ASN A 201 38.57 -13.18 3.36
N GLY A 202 38.35 -12.10 2.63
CA GLY A 202 38.24 -12.10 1.17
C GLY A 202 36.83 -12.31 0.60
N HIS A 203 35.79 -12.41 1.44
CA HIS A 203 34.41 -12.61 1.00
C HIS A 203 33.43 -11.63 1.66
N GLY A 204 32.37 -11.26 0.94
CA GLY A 204 31.37 -10.30 1.39
C GLY A 204 30.60 -10.78 2.62
N ALA A 205 30.28 -9.84 3.52
CA ALA A 205 29.41 -10.10 4.66
C ALA A 205 27.96 -10.25 4.17
N THR A 206 27.26 -11.28 4.67
CA THR A 206 25.81 -11.40 4.50
C THR A 206 25.11 -11.23 5.84
N TYR A 207 24.09 -10.39 5.85
CA TYR A 207 23.25 -10.16 7.01
C TYR A 207 21.84 -10.65 6.70
N GLU A 208 21.26 -11.43 7.61
CA GLU A 208 19.82 -11.68 7.59
C GLU A 208 19.14 -10.48 8.25
N MET A 209 18.44 -9.67 7.46
CA MET A 209 17.59 -8.64 8.01
C MET A 209 16.28 -9.30 8.45
N GLN A 210 15.95 -9.26 9.74
CA GLN A 210 14.72 -9.84 10.29
C GLN A 210 13.44 -9.36 9.57
N GLN A 211 13.50 -8.21 8.90
CA GLN A 211 12.38 -7.62 8.16
C GLN A 211 12.43 -7.86 6.63
N GLY A 212 13.32 -8.72 6.14
CA GLY A 212 13.49 -8.99 4.71
C GLY A 212 14.15 -7.83 3.95
N VAL A 213 14.03 -7.83 2.61
CA VAL A 213 14.53 -6.74 1.75
C VAL A 213 13.76 -5.46 2.08
N GLN A 214 14.49 -4.37 2.30
CA GLN A 214 13.89 -3.05 2.56
C GLN A 214 13.14 -2.58 1.30
N ASN A 215 11.87 -2.25 1.48
CA ASN A 215 10.94 -1.72 0.51
C ASN A 215 10.60 -0.29 0.91
N HIS A 216 10.99 0.64 0.05
CA HIS A 216 10.82 2.09 0.27
C HIS A 216 9.95 2.74 -0.80
N ASN A 217 9.17 1.96 -1.55
CA ASN A 217 8.30 2.46 -2.63
C ASN A 217 7.27 3.52 -2.17
N LEU A 218 6.93 3.55 -0.88
CA LEU A 218 6.00 4.50 -0.26
C LEU A 218 6.70 5.54 0.63
N GLN A 219 8.03 5.69 0.55
CA GLN A 219 8.77 6.70 1.31
C GLN A 219 8.21 8.12 1.08
N GLY A 220 8.14 8.92 2.14
CA GLY A 220 7.64 10.29 2.08
C GLY A 220 6.17 10.46 1.74
N THR A 221 5.42 9.36 1.65
CA THR A 221 3.96 9.41 1.49
C THR A 221 3.26 9.37 2.85
N VAL A 222 2.02 9.84 2.87
CA VAL A 222 1.17 9.83 4.07
C VAL A 222 0.02 8.86 3.83
N GLY A 223 -0.30 8.08 4.87
CA GLY A 223 -1.36 7.08 4.83
C GLY A 223 -2.16 7.03 6.11
N TYR A 224 -3.38 6.53 5.99
CA TYR A 224 -4.21 6.11 7.11
C TYR A 224 -4.20 4.58 7.20
N SER A 225 -4.00 4.02 8.39
CA SER A 225 -4.20 2.59 8.64
C SER A 225 -5.58 2.41 9.27
N ASP A 226 -6.42 1.59 8.64
CA ASP A 226 -7.74 1.31 9.18
C ASP A 226 -7.73 0.17 10.22
N ASN A 227 -8.90 -0.21 10.72
CA ASN A 227 -9.05 -1.25 11.74
C ASN A 227 -8.69 -2.66 11.24
N ASN A 228 -8.63 -2.87 9.93
CA ASN A 228 -8.20 -4.11 9.29
C ASN A 228 -6.69 -4.10 8.98
N MET A 229 -5.97 -3.06 9.42
CA MET A 229 -4.56 -2.82 9.09
C MET A 229 -4.35 -2.59 7.58
N GLU A 230 -5.38 -2.16 6.86
CA GLU A 230 -5.25 -1.73 5.47
C GLU A 230 -4.72 -0.29 5.41
N ALA A 231 -3.69 -0.09 4.60
CA ALA A 231 -3.10 1.21 4.33
C ALA A 231 -3.88 1.92 3.21
N HIS A 232 -4.49 3.05 3.54
CA HIS A 232 -5.16 3.95 2.63
C HIS A 232 -4.29 5.19 2.39
N LYS A 233 -3.71 5.31 1.20
CA LYS A 233 -2.80 6.41 0.87
C LYS A 233 -3.56 7.72 0.68
N TYR A 234 -3.02 8.82 1.20
CA TYR A 234 -3.53 10.16 0.92
C TYR A 234 -3.05 10.65 -0.46
N PRO A 235 -3.96 11.16 -1.31
CA PRO A 235 -3.59 11.88 -2.52
C PRO A 235 -2.75 13.13 -2.19
N LYS A 236 -1.80 13.50 -3.06
CA LYS A 236 -0.94 14.68 -2.86
C LYS A 236 -1.74 15.97 -2.64
N SER A 237 -2.91 16.10 -3.26
CA SER A 237 -3.80 17.26 -3.11
C SER A 237 -4.31 17.47 -1.68
N PHE A 238 -4.27 16.43 -0.84
CA PHE A 238 -4.76 16.47 0.54
C PHE A 238 -3.62 16.56 1.56
N VAL A 239 -2.38 16.66 1.10
CA VAL A 239 -1.20 16.70 1.96
C VAL A 239 -0.49 18.03 1.75
N THR A 240 -0.31 18.79 2.82
CA THR A 240 0.42 20.06 2.84
C THR A 240 1.50 20.02 3.93
N LEU A 241 2.40 21.00 3.94
CA LEU A 241 3.40 21.12 5.00
C LEU A 241 2.74 21.67 6.27
N GLY A 242 2.95 21.00 7.40
CA GLY A 242 2.50 21.45 8.72
C GLY A 242 3.46 22.46 9.35
N THR A 243 3.36 22.66 10.65
CA THR A 243 4.26 23.55 11.42
C THR A 243 5.13 22.82 12.45
N ASP A 244 4.92 21.50 12.56
CA ASP A 244 5.61 20.62 13.49
C ASP A 244 6.73 19.84 12.79
N TYR A 245 7.59 19.19 13.57
CA TYR A 245 8.76 18.46 13.08
C TYR A 245 8.91 17.09 13.75
N PHE A 246 9.47 16.14 13.01
CA PHE A 246 10.03 14.89 13.55
C PHE A 246 11.52 15.07 13.75
N ASN A 247 12.04 14.78 14.95
CA ASN A 247 13.48 14.62 15.18
C ASN A 247 13.87 13.21 14.71
N MET A 248 14.76 13.14 13.72
CA MET A 248 15.25 11.89 13.14
C MET A 248 16.57 11.41 13.76
N GLY A 249 17.08 12.14 14.76
CA GLY A 249 18.33 11.89 15.48
C GLY A 249 19.56 12.53 14.82
N ASN A 250 20.73 12.06 15.25
CA ASN A 250 22.06 12.52 14.86
C ASN A 250 22.41 12.16 13.41
N TYR A 251 21.83 12.90 12.47
CA TYR A 251 22.00 12.71 11.03
C TYR A 251 22.08 14.03 10.31
N ASN A 252 22.85 14.02 9.23
CA ASN A 252 22.80 14.97 8.15
C ASN A 252 22.19 14.30 6.90
N THR A 253 22.02 15.06 5.83
CA THR A 253 21.46 14.58 4.55
C THR A 253 22.19 15.23 3.38
N GLN A 254 22.33 14.47 2.28
CA GLN A 254 22.89 14.97 1.02
C GLN A 254 21.88 15.79 0.20
N SER A 255 21.13 16.68 0.84
CA SER A 255 20.20 17.60 0.18
C SER A 255 20.72 19.03 0.15
N THR A 256 20.28 19.80 -0.83
CA THR A 256 20.72 21.18 -1.02
C THR A 256 20.16 22.08 0.09
N ASN A 257 20.99 22.96 0.63
CA ASN A 257 20.54 23.99 1.56
C ASN A 257 19.77 25.07 0.80
N ILE A 258 18.51 25.30 1.15
CA ILE A 258 17.74 26.43 0.61
C ILE A 258 18.10 27.74 1.33
N LYS A 259 18.49 27.65 2.61
CA LYS A 259 18.97 28.77 3.42
C LYS A 259 19.81 28.25 4.59
N VAL A 260 20.79 29.03 5.01
CA VAL A 260 21.58 28.78 6.21
C VAL A 260 21.39 29.93 7.18
N LEU A 261 21.11 29.63 8.45
CA LEU A 261 21.01 30.61 9.53
C LEU A 261 22.14 30.37 10.53
N GLU A 262 22.76 31.44 10.99
CA GLU A 262 23.88 31.41 11.92
C GLU A 262 23.38 31.56 13.38
N ASN A 263 23.96 30.80 14.32
CA ASN A 263 23.72 30.93 15.77
C ASN A 263 22.25 30.88 16.22
N THR A 264 21.41 30.15 15.48
CA THR A 264 19.98 30.01 15.76
C THR A 264 19.67 28.74 16.53
N GLY A 265 18.81 28.84 17.55
CA GLY A 265 18.30 27.69 18.28
C GLY A 265 17.27 26.89 17.49
N LEU A 266 16.82 25.78 18.08
CA LEU A 266 15.83 24.88 17.46
C LEU A 266 14.53 25.59 17.07
N ASP A 267 13.99 26.47 17.92
CA ASP A 267 12.70 27.11 17.65
C ASP A 267 12.79 28.21 16.58
N ASP A 268 13.95 28.86 16.46
CA ASP A 268 14.24 29.79 15.36
C ASP A 268 14.31 29.05 14.03
N CYS A 269 14.96 27.88 14.00
CA CYS A 269 14.97 27.01 12.83
C CYS A 269 13.57 26.59 12.38
N LYS A 270 12.73 26.16 13.32
CA LYS A 270 11.34 25.78 13.02
C LYS A 270 10.56 26.96 12.47
N SER A 271 10.68 28.13 13.09
CA SER A 271 9.97 29.34 12.68
C SER A 271 10.40 29.77 11.28
N ALA A 272 11.70 29.86 11.04
CA ALA A 272 12.23 30.18 9.72
C ALA A 272 11.80 29.15 8.67
N CYS A 273 11.91 27.85 8.95
CA CYS A 273 11.45 26.82 8.02
C CYS A 273 9.92 26.92 7.78
N ASN A 274 9.13 27.30 8.78
CA ASN A 274 7.70 27.49 8.62
C ASN A 274 7.33 28.65 7.70
N GLU A 275 8.12 29.73 7.70
CA GLU A 275 7.97 30.89 6.82
C GLU A 275 8.31 30.57 5.35
N TYR A 276 9.27 29.67 5.11
CA TYR A 276 9.60 29.21 3.77
C TYR A 276 8.66 28.09 3.33
N GLY A 277 7.73 28.42 2.43
CA GLY A 277 6.69 27.49 1.94
C GLY A 277 7.21 26.20 1.28
N ASN A 278 8.48 26.16 0.87
CA ASN A 278 9.15 24.99 0.29
C ASN A 278 10.21 24.36 1.22
N CYS A 279 10.21 24.70 2.51
CA CYS A 279 11.10 24.07 3.47
C CYS A 279 10.47 22.78 4.02
N HIS A 280 11.09 21.64 3.73
CA HIS A 280 10.63 20.31 4.17
C HIS A 280 11.38 19.80 5.41
N GLY A 281 12.24 20.62 6.00
CA GLY A 281 12.98 20.30 7.22
C GLY A 281 14.29 21.08 7.30
N PHE A 282 15.11 20.72 8.27
CA PHE A 282 16.41 21.35 8.48
C PHE A 282 17.37 20.40 9.19
N VAL A 283 18.66 20.70 9.10
CA VAL A 283 19.70 20.08 9.91
C VAL A 283 20.23 21.13 10.87
N LEU A 284 20.14 20.85 12.17
CA LEU A 284 20.56 21.73 13.25
C LEU A 284 21.89 21.22 13.83
N GLY A 285 22.96 21.98 13.64
CA GLY A 285 24.24 21.84 14.37
C GLY A 285 24.67 23.22 14.87
N ASP A 286 25.91 23.62 14.61
CA ASP A 286 26.37 25.01 14.83
C ASP A 286 25.56 26.05 14.03
N LYS A 287 24.97 25.60 12.93
CA LYS A 287 24.13 26.39 12.03
C LYS A 287 22.83 25.68 11.75
N CYS A 288 21.82 26.45 11.38
CA CYS A 288 20.56 25.93 10.89
C CYS A 288 20.57 25.83 9.37
N ASN A 289 20.58 24.61 8.86
CA ASN A 289 20.58 24.36 7.42
C ASN A 289 19.18 23.96 6.97
N LEU A 290 18.40 24.93 6.47
CA LEU A 290 17.06 24.67 5.94
C LEU A 290 17.16 23.86 4.64
N LYS A 291 16.31 22.85 4.49
CA LYS A 291 16.32 21.90 3.37
C LYS A 291 15.01 21.92 2.58
N GLY A 292 15.13 21.75 1.26
CA GLY A 292 14.00 21.70 0.33
C GLY A 292 13.33 20.32 0.23
N GLU A 293 12.51 20.13 -0.79
CA GLU A 293 11.76 18.87 -1.05
C GLU A 293 12.67 17.65 -1.23
N ASP A 294 13.92 17.84 -1.66
CA ASP A 294 14.95 16.81 -1.78
C ASP A 294 15.51 16.34 -0.42
N ASN A 295 14.97 16.80 0.72
CA ASN A 295 15.30 16.32 2.05
C ASN A 295 14.82 14.87 2.27
N TYR A 296 15.36 14.20 3.28
CA TYR A 296 14.78 12.95 3.79
C TYR A 296 13.33 13.22 4.25
N PRO A 297 12.37 12.31 3.98
CA PRO A 297 12.51 10.97 3.42
C PRO A 297 12.44 10.85 1.88
N MET A 298 12.39 11.96 1.13
CA MET A 298 12.39 11.90 -0.34
C MET A 298 13.75 11.48 -0.89
N ASN A 299 14.83 11.93 -0.23
CA ASN A 299 16.18 11.44 -0.43
C ASN A 299 16.60 10.52 0.72
N LEU A 300 16.84 9.25 0.43
CA LEU A 300 17.22 8.24 1.43
C LEU A 300 18.68 8.33 1.90
N LYS A 301 19.49 9.24 1.34
CA LYS A 301 20.92 9.38 1.63
C LYS A 301 21.18 10.19 2.90
N ARG A 302 20.69 9.68 4.04
CA ARG A 302 21.09 10.19 5.36
C ARG A 302 22.53 9.78 5.67
N ILE A 303 23.27 10.67 6.31
CA ILE A 303 24.64 10.45 6.76
C ILE A 303 24.65 10.58 8.29
N PRO A 304 25.12 9.59 9.05
CA PRO A 304 25.30 9.74 10.49
C PRO A 304 26.21 10.93 10.79
N ASP A 305 25.78 11.79 11.71
CA ASP A 305 26.51 13.01 12.08
C ASP A 305 26.24 13.30 13.56
N ASN A 306 27.26 13.17 14.42
CA ASN A 306 27.11 13.33 15.86
C ASN A 306 26.94 14.80 16.29
N ASP A 307 27.36 15.74 15.44
CA ASP A 307 27.38 17.18 15.75
C ASP A 307 26.13 17.90 15.22
N SER A 308 25.23 17.18 14.56
CA SER A 308 23.99 17.74 14.05
C SER A 308 22.78 16.80 14.18
N GLU A 309 21.59 17.37 14.23
CA GLU A 309 20.33 16.66 14.28
C GLU A 309 19.47 16.99 13.05
N LEU A 310 18.86 15.96 12.46
CA LEU A 310 17.95 16.11 11.33
C LEU A 310 16.51 16.25 11.81
N TYR A 311 15.88 17.35 11.42
CA TYR A 311 14.47 17.61 11.65
C TYR A 311 13.71 17.59 10.32
N VAL A 312 12.68 16.74 10.24
CA VAL A 312 11.82 16.64 9.06
C VAL A 312 10.48 17.30 9.37
N ARG A 313 10.03 18.19 8.51
CA ARG A 313 8.75 18.88 8.70
C ARG A 313 7.60 17.89 8.57
N LYS A 314 6.73 17.85 9.57
CA LYS A 314 5.53 17.01 9.55
C LYS A 314 4.61 17.48 8.45
N MET A 315 4.04 16.50 7.75
CA MET A 315 2.95 16.76 6.83
C MET A 315 1.66 16.99 7.61
N LYS A 316 0.79 17.83 7.06
CA LYS A 316 -0.58 18.04 7.50
C LYS A 316 -1.51 17.44 6.45
N VAL A 317 -2.50 16.69 6.90
CA VAL A 317 -3.54 16.13 6.03
C VAL A 317 -4.82 16.94 6.13
N THR A 318 -5.57 16.97 5.03
CA THR A 318 -6.96 17.46 5.00
C THR A 318 -7.85 16.26 4.76
N ASN A 319 -8.74 15.96 5.70
CA ASN A 319 -9.61 14.78 5.65
C ASN A 319 -10.96 15.06 6.33
N ASN A 320 -11.81 14.04 6.35
CA ASN A 320 -13.07 14.07 7.08
C ASN A 320 -12.85 14.27 8.59
N GLU A 321 -13.74 15.00 9.27
CA GLU A 321 -13.64 15.28 10.71
C GLU A 321 -13.59 14.03 11.60
N SER A 322 -14.10 12.89 11.11
CA SER A 322 -14.00 11.61 11.82
C SER A 322 -12.58 11.02 11.84
N CYS A 323 -11.67 11.55 11.02
CA CYS A 323 -10.30 11.08 10.89
C CYS A 323 -9.34 11.95 11.72
N SER A 324 -8.30 11.32 12.25
CA SER A 324 -7.22 12.06 12.90
C SER A 324 -6.43 12.87 11.87
N ASN A 325 -6.11 14.11 12.23
CA ASN A 325 -5.17 14.97 11.49
C ASN A 325 -3.73 14.86 12.01
N ASN A 326 -3.50 14.09 13.06
CA ASN A 326 -2.17 13.90 13.63
C ASN A 326 -1.37 12.89 12.79
N VAL A 327 -0.33 13.38 12.13
CA VAL A 327 0.59 12.55 11.35
C VAL A 327 1.76 12.11 12.24
N ILE A 328 1.97 10.79 12.32
CA ILE A 328 3.08 10.19 13.06
C ILE A 328 4.10 9.57 12.10
N ALA A 329 5.35 9.50 12.53
CA ALA A 329 6.40 8.83 11.76
C ALA A 329 6.27 7.31 11.89
N THR A 330 6.56 6.59 10.81
CA THR A 330 6.67 5.13 10.78
C THR A 330 7.82 4.71 9.87
N HIS A 331 8.19 3.44 9.91
CA HIS A 331 9.20 2.88 9.04
C HIS A 331 8.59 2.59 7.66
N GLY A 332 9.30 2.98 6.59
CA GLY A 332 8.85 2.76 5.21
C GLY A 332 8.52 1.30 4.93
N GLN A 333 9.32 0.37 5.48
CA GLN A 333 9.09 -1.07 5.37
C GLN A 333 7.75 -1.51 5.97
N THR A 334 7.43 -1.01 7.17
CA THR A 334 6.18 -1.33 7.86
C THR A 334 4.99 -0.86 7.04
N TYR A 335 5.05 0.36 6.50
CA TYR A 335 3.95 0.92 5.71
C TYR A 335 3.82 0.28 4.32
N ALA A 336 4.93 -0.02 3.66
CA ALA A 336 4.96 -0.67 2.35
C ALA A 336 4.44 -2.11 2.37
N ASN A 337 4.58 -2.81 3.52
CA ASN A 337 4.14 -4.19 3.68
C ASN A 337 2.71 -4.34 4.21
N MET A 338 2.04 -3.25 4.56
CA MET A 338 0.61 -3.29 4.91
C MET A 338 -0.21 -3.64 3.66
N PRO A 339 -1.31 -4.42 3.80
CA PRO A 339 -2.30 -4.57 2.73
C PRO A 339 -2.76 -3.19 2.25
N GLN A 340 -2.80 -2.98 0.93
CA GLN A 340 -3.14 -1.68 0.37
C GLN A 340 -4.63 -1.62 0.08
N GLY A 341 -5.30 -0.64 0.68
CA GLY A 341 -6.71 -0.34 0.44
C GLY A 341 -6.87 0.73 -0.65
N SER A 342 -8.10 1.21 -0.82
CA SER A 342 -8.38 2.37 -1.68
C SER A 342 -7.75 3.65 -1.13
N ASN A 343 -7.43 4.60 -2.00
CA ASN A 343 -6.93 5.91 -1.57
C ASN A 343 -7.97 6.65 -0.71
N MET A 344 -7.47 7.48 0.21
CA MET A 344 -8.31 8.35 1.02
C MET A 344 -9.03 9.38 0.15
N THR A 345 -10.30 9.64 0.50
CA THR A 345 -11.13 10.72 -0.06
C THR A 345 -11.58 11.66 1.06
N GLN A 346 -12.12 12.82 0.70
CA GLN A 346 -12.66 13.77 1.70
C GLN A 346 -13.89 13.20 2.44
N ASP A 347 -14.57 12.23 1.84
CA ASP A 347 -15.74 11.55 2.40
C ASP A 347 -15.39 10.24 3.14
N THR A 348 -14.11 9.84 3.15
CA THR A 348 -13.69 8.62 3.82
C THR A 348 -13.85 8.79 5.33
N LEU A 349 -14.74 7.99 5.93
CA LEU A 349 -14.96 7.98 7.37
C LEU A 349 -13.94 7.07 8.08
N CYS A 350 -13.38 7.55 9.19
CA CYS A 350 -12.43 6.79 10.01
C CYS A 350 -13.05 6.32 11.32
N GLN A 351 -12.54 5.20 11.85
CA GLN A 351 -12.88 4.62 13.16
C GLN A 351 -14.34 4.83 13.60
N LEU A 352 -14.57 5.76 14.54
CA LEU A 352 -15.87 6.03 15.13
C LEU A 352 -16.87 6.53 14.09
N GLY A 353 -16.46 7.40 13.16
CA GLY A 353 -17.33 7.87 12.08
C GLY A 353 -17.84 6.72 11.21
N LYS A 354 -16.99 5.74 10.91
CA LYS A 354 -17.39 4.52 10.19
C LYS A 354 -18.35 3.67 11.03
N ALA A 355 -18.09 3.52 12.33
CA ALA A 355 -18.90 2.73 13.25
C ALA A 355 -20.30 3.34 13.50
N THR A 356 -20.41 4.67 13.54
CA THR A 356 -21.67 5.38 13.84
C THR A 356 -22.40 5.87 12.60
N ALA A 357 -21.84 5.71 11.38
CA ALA A 357 -22.42 6.20 10.14
C ALA A 357 -23.89 5.81 9.94
N ALA A 358 -24.24 4.55 10.24
CA ALA A 358 -25.61 4.06 10.13
C ALA A 358 -26.55 4.71 11.15
N GLN A 359 -26.09 4.89 12.40
CA GLN A 359 -26.87 5.50 13.48
C GLN A 359 -27.06 7.00 13.22
N LEU A 360 -26.04 7.70 12.75
CA LEU A 360 -26.11 9.12 12.39
C LEU A 360 -27.15 9.37 11.28
N LYS A 361 -27.29 8.46 10.31
CA LYS A 361 -28.37 8.54 9.30
C LYS A 361 -29.76 8.43 9.92
N VAL A 362 -29.92 7.55 10.92
CA VAL A 362 -31.20 7.41 11.64
C VAL A 362 -31.51 8.67 12.46
N VAL A 363 -30.51 9.22 13.16
CA VAL A 363 -30.66 10.44 13.95
C VAL A 363 -31.00 11.63 13.05
N ALA A 364 -30.29 11.82 11.93
CA ALA A 364 -30.58 12.90 10.97
C ALA A 364 -32.03 12.83 10.44
N LYS A 365 -32.51 11.62 10.09
CA LYS A 365 -33.90 11.43 9.68
C LYS A 365 -34.89 11.80 10.79
N LYS A 366 -34.58 11.47 12.05
CA LYS A 366 -35.41 11.84 13.21
C LYS A 366 -35.38 13.34 13.51
N GLU A 367 -34.25 13.99 13.28
CA GLU A 367 -34.13 15.44 13.38
C GLU A 367 -34.99 16.15 12.33
N ASP A 368 -35.00 15.66 11.08
CA ASP A 368 -35.87 16.20 10.02
C ASP A 368 -37.36 15.97 10.32
N GLU A 369 -37.73 14.79 10.83
CA GLU A 369 -39.09 14.51 11.32
C GLU A 369 -39.48 15.50 12.43
N LEU A 370 -38.59 15.75 13.41
CA LEU A 370 -38.82 16.70 14.50
C LEU A 370 -38.96 18.14 13.98
N LYS A 371 -38.10 18.59 13.07
CA LYS A 371 -38.18 19.93 12.44
C LYS A 371 -39.52 20.13 11.74
N ASN A 372 -40.01 19.11 11.02
CA ASN A 372 -41.32 19.14 10.38
C ASN A 372 -42.45 19.26 11.41
N HIS A 373 -42.40 18.49 12.51
CA HIS A 373 -43.38 18.62 13.60
C HIS A 373 -43.36 19.99 14.26
N LEU A 374 -42.17 20.57 14.50
CA LEU A 374 -42.03 21.92 15.06
C LEU A 374 -42.58 22.99 14.12
N SER A 375 -42.39 22.84 12.81
CA SER A 375 -43.00 23.73 11.81
C SER A 375 -44.54 23.68 11.87
N ASN A 376 -45.10 22.48 12.01
CA ASN A 376 -46.55 22.30 12.15
C ASN A 376 -47.08 22.94 13.43
N ILE A 377 -46.42 22.72 14.58
CA ILE A 377 -46.77 23.37 15.85
C ILE A 377 -46.69 24.90 15.73
N GLY A 378 -45.67 25.43 15.05
CA GLY A 378 -45.57 26.87 14.78
C GLY A 378 -46.74 27.39 13.93
N GLY A 379 -47.23 26.59 12.98
CA GLY A 379 -48.46 26.85 12.23
C GLY A 379 -49.71 26.82 13.10
N ASP A 380 -49.83 25.84 13.99
CA ASP A 380 -50.95 25.70 14.91
C ASP A 380 -50.99 26.84 15.93
N ILE A 381 -49.85 27.27 16.46
CA ILE A 381 -49.73 28.44 17.35
C ILE A 381 -50.17 29.72 16.63
N LYS A 382 -49.76 29.91 15.37
CA LYS A 382 -50.25 31.06 14.57
C LYS A 382 -51.76 31.01 14.39
N THR A 383 -52.30 29.82 14.14
CA THR A 383 -53.74 29.60 14.02
C THR A 383 -54.46 29.91 15.33
N LEU A 384 -53.98 29.39 16.47
CA LEU A 384 -54.52 29.67 17.80
C LEU A 384 -54.44 31.15 18.16
N ASN A 385 -53.33 31.84 17.84
CA ASN A 385 -53.22 33.28 18.06
C ASN A 385 -54.23 34.06 17.20
N SER A 386 -54.44 33.65 15.94
CA SER A 386 -55.48 34.27 15.10
C SER A 386 -56.89 34.02 15.65
N GLN A 387 -57.14 32.84 16.22
CA GLN A 387 -58.41 32.49 16.87
C GLN A 387 -58.60 33.25 18.19
N SER A 388 -57.54 33.44 18.98
CA SER A 388 -57.56 34.23 20.21
C SER A 388 -57.84 35.71 19.94
N ALA A 389 -57.21 36.29 18.91
CA ALA A 389 -57.51 37.66 18.48
C ALA A 389 -58.98 37.83 18.03
N LYS A 390 -59.54 36.77 17.42
CA LYS A 390 -60.96 36.72 17.08
C LYS A 390 -61.85 36.61 18.33
N LEU A 391 -61.46 35.78 19.29
CA LEU A 391 -62.15 35.60 20.57
C LEU A 391 -62.19 36.89 21.40
N ASP A 392 -61.08 37.62 21.50
CA ASP A 392 -61.01 38.92 22.19
C ASP A 392 -61.93 39.95 21.53
N THR A 393 -62.00 39.95 20.20
CA THR A 393 -62.89 40.83 19.44
C THR A 393 -64.36 40.49 19.70
N ASP A 394 -64.70 39.21 19.77
CA ASP A 394 -66.07 38.75 20.04
C ASP A 394 -66.47 38.98 21.51
N MET A 395 -65.52 38.83 22.45
CA MET A 395 -65.72 39.16 23.87
C MET A 395 -65.94 40.66 24.08
N LEU A 396 -65.20 41.53 23.39
CA LEU A 396 -65.42 42.98 23.42
C LEU A 396 -66.79 43.38 22.84
N LYS A 397 -67.25 42.69 21.78
CA LYS A 397 -68.61 42.90 21.26
C LYS A 397 -69.68 42.47 22.26
N ALA A 398 -69.50 41.31 22.90
CA ALA A 398 -70.41 40.82 23.92
C ALA A 398 -70.46 41.77 25.14
N LEU A 399 -69.31 42.27 25.60
CA LEU A 399 -69.25 43.26 26.69
C LEU A 399 -69.97 44.56 26.33
N LYS A 400 -69.79 45.10 25.11
CA LYS A 400 -70.54 46.28 24.64
C LYS A 400 -72.04 46.04 24.54
N GLN A 401 -72.44 44.83 24.17
CA GLN A 401 -73.85 44.43 24.10
C GLN A 401 -74.46 44.36 25.50
N ILE A 402 -73.75 43.76 26.47
CA ILE A 402 -74.17 43.70 27.88
C ILE A 402 -74.28 45.11 28.49
N GLU A 403 -73.31 46.00 28.22
CA GLU A 403 -73.36 47.39 28.67
C GLU A 403 -74.59 48.12 28.12
N LYS A 404 -74.90 47.93 26.83
CA LYS A 404 -76.08 48.51 26.18
C LYS A 404 -77.38 47.98 26.79
N GLU A 405 -77.46 46.68 27.06
CA GLU A 405 -78.64 46.03 27.66
C GLU A 405 -78.83 46.42 29.14
N SER A 406 -77.74 46.64 29.88
CA SER A 406 -77.76 47.17 31.24
C SER A 406 -78.40 48.57 31.30
N VAL A 407 -78.03 49.46 30.39
CA VAL A 407 -78.62 50.82 30.33
C VAL A 407 -80.11 50.73 30.01
N LEU A 408 -80.49 49.86 29.07
CA LEU A 408 -81.87 49.66 28.66
C LEU A 408 -82.72 49.08 29.82
N TYR A 409 -82.13 48.19 30.61
CA TYR A 409 -82.75 47.65 31.81
C TYR A 409 -82.99 48.75 32.86
N ASP A 410 -82.02 49.61 33.13
CA ASP A 410 -82.17 50.74 34.06
C ASP A 410 -83.23 51.75 33.61
N GLU A 411 -83.31 52.04 32.32
CA GLU A 411 -84.37 52.87 31.74
C GLU A 411 -85.75 52.25 31.93
N THR A 412 -85.84 50.93 31.72
CA THR A 412 -87.09 50.18 31.90
C THR A 412 -87.50 50.20 33.37
N LEU A 413 -86.55 50.01 34.30
CA LEU A 413 -86.80 50.03 35.74
C LEU A 413 -87.27 51.41 36.22
N LYS A 414 -86.72 52.51 35.66
CA LYS A 414 -87.20 53.87 35.91
C LYS A 414 -88.64 54.08 35.41
N LYS A 415 -88.98 53.55 34.23
CA LYS A 415 -90.36 53.60 33.70
C LYS A 415 -91.33 52.83 34.60
N THR A 416 -90.98 51.62 35.02
CA THR A 416 -91.81 50.80 35.92
C THR A 416 -92.02 51.47 37.29
N LYS A 417 -91.01 52.18 37.82
CA LYS A 417 -91.13 52.93 39.07
C LYS A 417 -92.08 54.13 38.94
N ASN A 418 -92.05 54.82 37.79
CA ASN A 418 -93.00 55.91 37.51
C ASN A 418 -94.43 55.40 37.37
N GLU A 419 -94.64 54.24 36.73
CA GLU A 419 -95.98 53.63 36.62
C GLU A 419 -96.51 53.14 37.98
N LYS A 420 -95.64 52.63 38.86
CA LYS A 420 -96.02 52.25 40.23
C LYS A 420 -96.53 53.44 41.06
N ASN A 421 -95.90 54.61 40.92
CA ASN A 421 -96.36 55.84 41.58
C ASN A 421 -97.73 56.31 41.05
N HIS A 422 -98.10 55.99 39.80
CA HIS A 422 -99.43 56.27 39.26
C HIS A 422 -100.50 55.32 39.81
N LEU A 423 -100.15 54.08 40.14
CA LEU A 423 -101.05 53.09 40.73
C LEU A 423 -101.40 53.37 42.20
N GLU A 424 -100.46 53.90 43.00
CA GLU A 424 -100.71 54.24 44.41
C GLU A 424 -101.69 55.42 44.59
N ASN A 425 -101.82 56.31 43.60
CA ASN A 425 -102.81 57.41 43.63
C ASN A 425 -104.25 56.97 43.30
N SER A 426 -104.44 55.79 42.71
CA SER A 426 -105.78 55.32 42.32
C SER A 426 -106.51 54.57 43.43
N LEU A 427 -105.78 54.00 44.41
CA LEU A 427 -106.34 53.28 45.56
C LEU A 427 -106.87 54.21 46.66
N ALA A 428 -106.40 55.47 46.73
CA ALA A 428 -106.90 56.48 47.66
C ALA A 428 -108.25 57.11 47.24
N MET A 429 -108.75 56.79 46.04
CA MET A 429 -109.98 57.35 45.47
C MET A 429 -111.20 56.41 45.61
N GLU A 430 -110.97 55.13 45.97
CA GLU A 430 -112.02 54.13 46.18
C GLU A 430 -112.60 54.18 47.62
N GLU A 431 -111.78 54.58 48.60
CA GLU A 431 -112.17 54.64 50.01
C GLU A 431 -113.03 55.87 50.36
N SER A 432 -112.92 56.97 49.59
CA SER A 432 -113.74 58.18 49.81
C SER A 432 -115.15 58.09 49.20
N SER A 433 -115.32 57.30 48.13
CA SER A 433 -116.62 57.23 47.41
C SER A 433 -117.66 56.34 48.12
N ASN A 434 -117.22 55.42 48.99
CA ASN A 434 -118.12 54.50 49.68
C ASN A 434 -118.68 55.09 51.00
N LEU A 435 -117.96 56.03 51.62
CA LEU A 435 -118.37 56.72 52.86
C LEU A 435 -119.41 57.83 52.60
N ASP A 436 -119.30 58.55 51.48
CA ASP A 436 -120.26 59.63 51.12
C ASP A 436 -121.63 59.10 50.68
N MET A 437 -121.69 57.91 50.08
CA MET A 437 -122.94 57.30 49.62
C MET A 437 -123.83 56.81 50.79
N ILE A 438 -123.22 56.38 51.91
CA ILE A 438 -123.96 55.92 53.11
C ILE A 438 -124.48 57.11 53.92
N SER A 439 -123.70 58.20 54.01
CA SER A 439 -124.07 59.42 54.74
C SER A 439 -125.27 60.15 54.10
N SER A 440 -125.29 60.27 52.77
CA SER A 440 -126.36 60.97 52.05
C SER A 440 -127.72 60.25 52.15
N ASN A 441 -127.73 58.91 52.19
CA ASN A 441 -128.96 58.12 52.25
C ASN A 441 -129.65 58.17 53.62
N LEU A 442 -128.89 58.32 54.72
CA LEU A 442 -129.44 58.52 56.06
C LEU A 442 -130.09 59.89 56.23
N HIS A 443 -129.53 60.91 55.58
CA HIS A 443 -130.05 62.28 55.65
C HIS A 443 -131.42 62.40 54.96
N PHE A 444 -131.62 61.71 53.84
CA PHE A 444 -132.93 61.69 53.16
C PHE A 444 -134.01 60.99 53.99
N MET A 445 -133.71 59.83 54.59
CA MET A 445 -134.68 59.12 55.44
C MET A 445 -135.13 59.94 56.66
N ALA A 446 -134.22 60.73 57.26
CA ALA A 446 -134.55 61.59 58.39
C ALA A 446 -135.53 62.72 58.01
N TRP A 447 -135.35 63.35 56.84
CA TRP A 447 -136.25 64.41 56.38
C TRP A 447 -137.63 63.91 55.98
N THR A 448 -137.74 62.70 55.42
CA THR A 448 -139.05 62.10 55.09
C THR A 448 -139.86 61.79 56.34
N ALA A 449 -139.22 61.33 57.41
CA ALA A 449 -139.88 61.06 58.68
C ALA A 449 -140.40 62.35 59.36
N VAL A 450 -139.62 63.43 59.31
CA VAL A 450 -140.03 64.74 59.83
C VAL A 450 -141.19 65.33 59.02
N ALA A 451 -141.17 65.21 57.70
CA ALA A 451 -142.26 65.66 56.84
C ALA A 451 -143.58 64.89 57.08
N ALA A 452 -143.50 63.57 57.29
CA ALA A 452 -144.67 62.74 57.60
C ALA A 452 -145.30 63.10 58.96
N LEU A 453 -144.48 63.39 59.98
CA LEU A 453 -144.96 63.84 61.29
C LEU A 453 -145.62 65.22 61.22
N ALA A 454 -145.09 66.14 60.40
CA ALA A 454 -145.68 67.46 60.19
C ALA A 454 -147.05 67.41 59.50
N VAL A 455 -147.21 66.53 58.50
CA VAL A 455 -148.51 66.31 57.83
C VAL A 455 -149.52 65.64 58.77
N GLY A 456 -149.09 64.66 59.57
CA GLY A 456 -149.94 64.02 60.57
C GLY A 456 -150.42 64.97 61.69
N ALA A 457 -149.55 65.87 62.15
CA ALA A 457 -149.91 66.91 63.12
C ALA A 457 -150.85 67.98 62.52
N GLY A 458 -150.68 68.33 61.25
CA GLY A 458 -151.56 69.27 60.54
C GLY A 458 -152.99 68.75 60.38
N ILE A 459 -153.18 67.46 60.13
CA ILE A 459 -154.50 66.83 59.93
C ILE A 459 -155.30 66.71 61.25
N LYS A 460 -154.62 66.64 62.41
CA LYS A 460 -155.28 66.57 63.74
C LYS A 460 -155.62 67.96 64.31
N ALA A 461 -155.00 69.03 63.81
CA ALA A 461 -155.29 70.40 64.20
C ALA A 461 -156.41 71.07 63.35
N SER A 462 -156.90 70.40 62.30
CA SER A 462 -157.97 70.89 61.43
C SER A 462 -159.25 70.04 61.47
N ARG A 463 -159.51 69.34 62.59
CA ARG A 463 -160.79 68.70 62.88
C ARG A 463 -161.22 68.89 64.33
#